data_AF-A0A7V9E0T7-F1
#
_entry.id   AF-A0A7V9E0T7-F1
#
_cell.length_a   1.000
_cell.length_b   1.000
_cell.length_c   1.000
_cell.angle_alpha   90.00
_cell.angle_beta   90.00
_cell.angle_gamma   90.00
#
_symmetry.space_group_name_H-M   'P 1'
#
loop_
_entity.id
_entity.type
_entity.pdbx_description
1 polymer ?
#
loop_
_entity_poly.entity_id
_entity_poly.type
_entity_poly.pdbx_seq_one_letter_code
_entity_poly.pdbx_strand_id
1 'polypeptide(L)'
;MATNREKLKQVAGWIDPYRVTDGSKFRLKKVDPSDTGGLKADKTEATQRLSTGVQWLAAEQDKLYAQDRRSLLLIFQAMDASGKDSTIKYVMTGVNPVGVHVVTFKRPSPEELDHDWMWRCYRNLPERGRIGIFNRSYYEEVLIVRVHEEILRAQKLPPECVGKNVFDQRLRDIAAFEDFLGRNGTTVLKFFLHVSRKEQK
;
A
#
# COMPACT_ATOMS: atom_id res chain seq x y z
N MET A 1 17.42 23.74 -14.01
CA MET A 1 16.45 22.71 -13.52
C MET A 1 17.06 22.04 -12.30
N ALA A 2 16.28 21.76 -11.25
CA ALA A 2 16.79 21.04 -10.07
C ALA A 2 17.28 19.63 -10.46
N THR A 3 18.44 19.23 -9.95
CA THR A 3 19.00 17.88 -10.10
C THR A 3 18.09 16.84 -9.46
N ASN A 4 18.19 15.57 -9.88
CA ASN A 4 17.44 14.47 -9.25
C ASN A 4 17.68 14.38 -7.74
N ARG A 5 18.90 14.70 -7.30
CA ARG A 5 19.27 14.72 -5.88
C ARG A 5 18.50 15.79 -5.09
N GLU A 6 18.35 16.98 -5.66
CA GLU A 6 17.59 18.07 -5.04
C GLU A 6 16.10 17.76 -4.96
N LYS A 7 15.53 17.19 -6.04
CA LYS A 7 14.13 16.73 -6.05
C LYS A 7 13.88 15.67 -4.96
N LEU A 8 14.76 14.68 -4.85
CA LEU A 8 14.66 13.64 -3.82
C LEU A 8 14.76 14.21 -2.40
N LYS A 9 15.67 15.16 -2.17
CA LYS A 9 15.80 15.84 -0.87
C LYS A 9 14.53 16.61 -0.51
N GLN A 10 13.92 17.29 -1.48
CA GLN A 10 12.67 18.01 -1.30
C GLN A 10 11.52 17.06 -0.95
N VAL A 11 11.35 15.98 -1.71
CA VAL A 11 10.30 14.99 -1.47
C VAL A 11 10.50 14.26 -0.13
N ALA A 12 11.73 13.94 0.26
CA ALA A 12 12.02 13.36 1.56
C ALA A 12 11.53 14.26 2.70
N GLY A 13 11.76 15.58 2.60
CA GLY A 13 11.25 16.55 3.57
C GLY A 13 9.72 16.56 3.70
N TRP A 14 8.98 16.17 2.66
CA TRP A 14 7.52 16.04 2.72
C TRP A 14 7.06 14.71 3.32
N ILE A 15 7.79 13.63 3.06
CA ILE A 15 7.36 12.26 3.42
C ILE A 15 7.83 11.87 4.82
N ASP A 16 9.01 12.34 5.25
CA ASP A 16 9.66 11.92 6.50
C ASP A 16 8.76 12.03 7.74
N PRO A 17 7.92 13.08 7.93
CA PRO A 17 7.00 13.16 9.07
C PRO A 17 5.95 12.03 9.10
N TYR A 18 5.60 11.47 7.95
CA TYR A 18 4.57 10.45 7.79
C TYR A 18 5.12 9.03 7.76
N ARG A 19 6.45 8.88 7.68
CA ARG A 19 7.10 7.58 7.56
C ARG A 19 7.24 6.92 8.93
N VAL A 20 6.62 5.75 9.08
CA VAL A 20 6.77 4.90 10.27
C VAL A 20 7.97 3.98 10.10
N THR A 21 9.08 4.28 10.80
CA THR A 21 10.29 3.44 10.83
C THR A 21 10.38 2.55 12.06
N ASP A 22 9.77 2.98 13.17
CA ASP A 22 9.64 2.21 14.42
C ASP A 22 8.17 2.20 14.86
N GLY A 23 7.54 1.04 14.77
CA GLY A 23 6.15 0.83 15.17
C GLY A 23 5.93 0.79 16.69
N SER A 24 6.96 0.56 17.50
CA SER A 24 6.80 0.35 18.96
C SER A 24 6.22 1.58 19.67
N LYS A 25 6.61 2.77 19.21
CA LYS A 25 6.14 4.07 19.72
C LYS A 25 5.00 4.68 18.90
N PHE A 26 4.67 4.10 17.75
CA PHE A 26 3.61 4.61 16.88
C PHE A 26 2.24 4.51 17.57
N ARG A 27 1.45 5.57 17.47
CA ARG A 27 0.08 5.62 18.00
C ARG A 27 -0.78 6.38 17.01
N LEU A 28 -1.73 5.69 16.38
CA LEU A 28 -2.58 6.28 15.34
C LEU A 28 -3.34 7.53 15.84
N LYS A 29 -3.78 7.54 17.10
CA LYS A 29 -4.46 8.69 17.73
C LYS A 29 -3.63 9.98 17.80
N LYS A 30 -2.30 9.90 17.60
CA LYS A 30 -1.40 11.06 17.57
C LYS A 30 -1.18 11.60 16.15
N VAL A 31 -1.70 10.91 15.14
CA VAL A 31 -1.63 11.33 13.74
C VAL A 31 -2.91 12.09 13.43
N ASP A 32 -2.80 13.37 13.11
CA ASP A 32 -3.95 14.19 12.75
C ASP A 32 -4.40 13.83 11.31
N PRO A 33 -5.65 13.33 11.10
CA PRO A 33 -6.16 13.04 9.76
C PRO A 33 -6.40 14.30 8.90
N SER A 34 -6.34 15.50 9.48
CA SER A 34 -6.48 16.78 8.78
C SER A 34 -5.15 17.50 8.51
N ASP A 35 -4.01 16.90 8.90
CA ASP A 35 -2.70 17.45 8.62
C ASP A 35 -2.43 17.51 7.11
N THR A 36 -2.03 18.68 6.63
CA THR A 36 -1.74 18.97 5.22
C THR A 36 -0.24 19.05 4.93
N GLY A 37 0.63 18.80 5.91
CA GLY A 37 2.09 18.81 5.72
C GLY A 37 2.65 20.18 5.33
N GLY A 38 2.00 21.24 5.82
CA GLY A 38 2.34 22.62 5.48
C GLY A 38 1.84 23.09 4.12
N LEU A 39 1.09 22.26 3.38
CA LEU A 39 0.29 22.74 2.25
C LEU A 39 -0.85 23.58 2.82
N LYS A 40 -0.83 24.89 2.54
CA LYS A 40 -1.94 25.77 2.91
C LYS A 40 -3.21 25.33 2.16
N ALA A 41 -4.36 25.81 2.60
CA ALA A 41 -5.65 25.56 1.94
C ALA A 41 -5.73 26.01 0.46
N ASP A 42 -4.65 26.59 -0.10
CA ASP A 42 -4.54 26.88 -1.53
C ASP A 42 -4.38 25.57 -2.33
N LYS A 43 -5.52 25.17 -2.92
CA LYS A 43 -5.63 24.00 -3.81
C LYS A 43 -4.73 24.11 -5.04
N THR A 44 -4.32 25.32 -5.43
CA THR A 44 -3.48 25.56 -6.62
C THR A 44 -2.10 24.95 -6.44
N GLU A 45 -1.45 25.24 -5.30
CA GLU A 45 -0.12 24.72 -5.01
C GLU A 45 -0.11 23.18 -4.94
N ALA A 46 -1.10 22.60 -4.25
CA ALA A 46 -1.25 21.15 -4.15
C ALA A 46 -1.45 20.50 -5.54
N THR A 47 -2.28 21.10 -6.39
CA THR A 47 -2.53 20.62 -7.75
C THR A 47 -1.27 20.68 -8.61
N GLN A 48 -0.49 21.75 -8.51
CA GLN A 48 0.76 21.90 -9.24
C GLN A 48 1.82 20.88 -8.79
N ARG A 49 1.94 20.64 -7.48
CA ARG A 49 2.84 19.62 -6.93
C ARG A 49 2.42 18.22 -7.37
N LEU A 50 1.13 17.91 -7.35
CA LEU A 50 0.59 16.64 -7.85
C LEU A 50 0.93 16.43 -9.32
N SER A 51 0.64 17.42 -10.18
CA SER A 51 0.94 17.36 -11.61
C SER A 51 2.44 17.13 -11.89
N THR A 52 3.30 17.85 -11.17
CA THR A 52 4.77 17.68 -11.27
C THR A 52 5.22 16.29 -10.81
N GLY A 53 4.65 15.79 -9.71
CA GLY A 53 4.94 14.46 -9.18
C GLY A 53 4.50 13.34 -10.12
N VAL A 54 3.32 13.47 -10.73
CA VAL A 54 2.78 12.57 -11.75
C VAL A 54 3.70 12.49 -12.97
N GLN A 55 4.12 13.63 -13.51
CA GLN A 55 5.03 13.67 -14.66
C GLN A 55 6.37 12.99 -14.35
N TRP A 56 6.87 13.21 -13.13
CA TRP A 56 8.09 12.55 -12.70
C TRP A 56 7.89 11.04 -12.51
N LEU A 57 6.78 10.61 -11.90
CA LEU A 57 6.43 9.20 -11.74
C LEU A 57 6.35 8.49 -13.09
N ALA A 58 5.71 9.10 -14.09
CA ALA A 58 5.63 8.55 -15.45
C ALA A 58 7.04 8.33 -16.04
N ALA A 59 7.91 9.35 -15.97
CA ALA A 59 9.27 9.26 -16.48
C ALA A 59 10.13 8.21 -15.74
N GLU A 60 9.94 8.02 -14.43
CA GLU A 60 10.63 6.96 -13.68
C GLU A 60 10.03 5.58 -13.95
N GLN A 61 8.73 5.48 -14.20
CA GLN A 61 8.07 4.22 -14.57
C GLN A 61 8.56 3.72 -15.94
N ASP A 62 8.76 4.60 -16.92
CA ASP A 62 9.35 4.23 -18.21
C ASP A 62 10.74 3.62 -18.05
N LYS A 63 11.57 4.19 -17.15
CA LYS A 63 12.89 3.63 -16.83
C LYS A 63 12.78 2.29 -16.10
N LEU A 64 11.87 2.18 -15.14
CA LEU A 64 11.62 0.92 -14.42
C LEU A 64 11.29 -0.18 -15.42
N TYR A 65 10.36 0.10 -16.34
CA TYR A 65 9.91 -0.81 -17.38
C TYR A 65 11.04 -1.23 -18.31
N ALA A 66 11.81 -0.27 -18.83
CA ALA A 66 12.94 -0.54 -19.71
C ALA A 66 14.07 -1.33 -19.03
N GLN A 67 14.28 -1.15 -17.73
CA GLN A 67 15.34 -1.85 -16.99
C GLN A 67 15.01 -3.31 -16.70
N ASP A 68 13.72 -3.64 -16.53
CA ASP A 68 13.22 -5.01 -16.33
C ASP A 68 13.97 -5.86 -15.27
N ARG A 69 14.41 -5.20 -14.18
CA ARG A 69 15.21 -5.83 -13.10
C ARG A 69 14.61 -5.71 -11.72
N ARG A 70 13.77 -4.70 -11.52
CA ARG A 70 13.10 -4.39 -10.25
C ARG A 70 11.60 -4.34 -10.48
N SER A 71 10.82 -4.50 -9.43
CA SER A 71 9.40 -4.22 -9.45
C SER A 71 9.02 -3.38 -8.24
N LEU A 72 7.88 -2.70 -8.32
CA LEU A 72 7.38 -1.84 -7.26
C LEU A 72 5.98 -2.30 -6.86
N LEU A 73 5.79 -2.65 -5.59
CA LEU A 73 4.48 -2.98 -5.03
C LEU A 73 4.01 -1.83 -4.14
N LEU A 74 2.88 -1.22 -4.51
CA LEU A 74 2.21 -0.18 -3.73
C LEU A 74 0.97 -0.76 -3.07
N ILE A 75 0.92 -0.71 -1.74
CA ILE A 75 -0.19 -1.26 -0.94
C ILE A 75 -1.00 -0.11 -0.35
N PHE A 76 -2.30 -0.10 -0.63
CA PHE A 76 -3.23 0.90 -0.10
C PHE A 76 -4.23 0.25 0.85
N GLN A 77 -4.13 0.63 2.11
CA GLN A 77 -5.09 0.28 3.16
C GLN A 77 -5.80 1.52 3.66
N ALA A 78 -7.09 1.40 3.97
CA ALA A 78 -7.90 2.53 4.39
C ALA A 78 -9.25 2.05 4.96
N MET A 79 -9.90 2.91 5.74
CA MET A 79 -11.29 2.69 6.14
C MET A 79 -12.23 2.79 4.91
N ASP A 80 -13.43 2.22 4.98
CA ASP A 80 -14.43 2.38 3.93
C ASP A 80 -14.77 3.87 3.74
N ALA A 81 -15.06 4.27 2.49
CA ALA A 81 -15.32 5.66 2.07
C ALA A 81 -14.15 6.67 2.24
N SER A 82 -12.93 6.21 2.50
CA SER A 82 -11.73 7.06 2.68
C SER A 82 -11.12 7.67 1.40
N GLY A 83 -11.73 7.49 0.22
CA GLY A 83 -11.22 8.04 -1.04
C GLY A 83 -10.00 7.32 -1.64
N LYS A 84 -9.72 6.08 -1.21
CA LYS A 84 -8.61 5.25 -1.73
C LYS A 84 -8.63 5.07 -3.26
N ASP A 85 -9.79 4.74 -3.83
CA ASP A 85 -9.92 4.51 -5.27
C ASP A 85 -9.61 5.78 -6.08
N SER A 86 -10.14 6.92 -5.63
CA SER A 86 -9.84 8.23 -6.21
C SER A 86 -8.36 8.57 -6.09
N THR A 87 -7.73 8.30 -4.94
CA THR A 87 -6.31 8.55 -4.72
C THR A 87 -5.45 7.76 -5.70
N ILE A 88 -5.70 6.45 -5.85
CA ILE A 88 -5.00 5.59 -6.81
C ILE A 88 -5.19 6.15 -8.23
N LYS A 89 -6.43 6.50 -8.59
CA LYS A 89 -6.75 7.07 -9.89
C LYS A 89 -5.94 8.34 -10.17
N TYR A 90 -5.92 9.31 -9.25
CA TYR A 90 -5.23 10.59 -9.43
C TYR A 90 -3.71 10.47 -9.44
N VAL A 91 -3.11 9.61 -8.61
CA VAL A 91 -1.65 9.42 -8.61
C VAL A 91 -1.18 8.73 -9.89
N MET A 92 -2.01 7.86 -10.45
CA MET A 92 -1.67 7.10 -11.66
C MET A 92 -2.09 7.79 -12.95
N THR A 93 -2.78 8.94 -12.91
CA THR A 93 -3.16 9.67 -14.14
C THR A 93 -1.90 10.16 -14.85
N GLY A 94 -1.53 9.58 -15.98
CA GLY A 94 -0.34 9.97 -16.76
C GLY A 94 0.80 8.95 -16.73
N VAL A 95 0.69 7.90 -15.91
CA VAL A 95 1.58 6.73 -15.98
C VAL A 95 1.11 5.82 -17.10
N ASN A 96 2.05 5.19 -17.84
CA ASN A 96 1.70 4.29 -18.92
C ASN A 96 0.96 3.06 -18.37
N PRO A 97 -0.30 2.78 -18.80
CA PRO A 97 -1.09 1.68 -18.26
C PRO A 97 -0.46 0.30 -18.49
N VAL A 98 0.43 0.14 -19.49
CA VAL A 98 1.13 -1.13 -19.73
C VAL A 98 2.08 -1.50 -18.58
N GLY A 99 2.65 -0.49 -17.91
CA GLY A 99 3.59 -0.66 -16.81
C GLY A 99 2.94 -0.74 -15.42
N VAL A 100 1.61 -0.64 -15.33
CA VAL A 100 0.89 -0.59 -14.05
C VAL A 100 -0.23 -1.62 -14.01
N HIS A 101 -0.29 -2.40 -12.95
CA HIS A 101 -1.38 -3.34 -12.71
C HIS A 101 -2.04 -3.08 -11.36
N VAL A 102 -3.36 -2.90 -11.36
CA VAL A 102 -4.15 -2.67 -10.14
C VAL A 102 -4.97 -3.91 -9.83
N VAL A 103 -4.83 -4.43 -8.61
CA VAL A 103 -5.62 -5.54 -8.09
C VAL A 103 -6.40 -5.06 -6.87
N THR A 104 -7.73 -5.24 -6.94
CA THR A 104 -8.62 -4.93 -5.82
C THR A 104 -9.04 -6.21 -5.14
N PHE A 105 -8.61 -6.40 -3.89
CA PHE A 105 -8.98 -7.58 -3.12
C PHE A 105 -10.32 -7.37 -2.44
N LYS A 106 -11.24 -8.31 -2.62
CA LYS A 106 -12.54 -8.35 -1.93
C LYS A 106 -12.58 -9.54 -0.98
N ARG A 107 -13.77 -9.92 -0.51
CA ARG A 107 -13.99 -11.18 0.21
C ARG A 107 -13.40 -12.35 -0.60
N PRO A 108 -12.67 -13.29 0.04
CA PRO A 108 -12.10 -14.42 -0.67
C PRO A 108 -13.13 -15.27 -1.42
N SER A 109 -12.80 -15.74 -2.61
CA SER A 109 -13.60 -16.71 -3.36
C SER A 109 -13.47 -18.12 -2.75
N PRO A 110 -14.35 -19.08 -3.10
CA PRO A 110 -14.18 -20.48 -2.67
C PRO A 110 -12.82 -21.08 -3.04
N GLU A 111 -12.30 -20.80 -4.25
CA GLU A 111 -10.97 -21.22 -4.68
C GLU A 111 -9.88 -20.60 -3.81
N GLU A 112 -9.98 -19.29 -3.53
CA GLU A 112 -9.02 -18.61 -2.66
C GLU A 112 -9.06 -19.14 -1.21
N LEU A 113 -10.22 -19.59 -0.72
CA LEU A 113 -10.39 -20.20 0.60
C LEU A 113 -9.89 -21.65 0.67
N ASP A 114 -9.69 -22.31 -0.47
CA ASP A 114 -9.08 -23.64 -0.55
C ASP A 114 -7.54 -23.58 -0.58
N HIS A 115 -6.97 -22.37 -0.61
CA HIS A 115 -5.54 -22.10 -0.48
C HIS A 115 -5.23 -21.37 0.84
N ASP A 116 -3.93 -21.17 1.14
CA ASP A 116 -3.53 -20.27 2.20
C ASP A 116 -3.91 -18.81 1.89
N TRP A 117 -4.06 -17.99 2.92
CA TRP A 117 -4.53 -16.60 2.81
C TRP A 117 -3.58 -15.67 2.04
N MET A 118 -2.31 -16.05 1.88
CA MET A 118 -1.32 -15.24 1.14
C MET A 118 -1.33 -15.58 -0.36
N TRP A 119 -1.70 -16.81 -0.73
CA TRP A 119 -1.66 -17.31 -2.11
C TRP A 119 -2.23 -16.34 -3.14
N ARG A 120 -3.45 -15.84 -2.91
CA ARG A 120 -4.10 -14.92 -3.86
C ARG A 120 -3.34 -13.61 -4.03
N CYS A 121 -2.67 -13.14 -2.99
CA CYS A 121 -1.83 -11.95 -3.06
C CYS A 121 -0.52 -12.25 -3.77
N TYR A 122 0.10 -13.41 -3.48
CA TYR A 122 1.32 -13.85 -4.12
C TYR A 122 1.16 -13.98 -5.64
N ARG A 123 0.06 -14.57 -6.10
CA ARG A 123 -0.27 -14.72 -7.52
C ARG A 123 -0.37 -13.40 -8.29
N ASN A 124 -0.63 -12.30 -7.59
CA ASN A 124 -0.88 -10.98 -8.15
C ASN A 124 0.32 -10.02 -7.96
N LEU A 125 1.47 -10.52 -7.50
CA LEU A 125 2.67 -9.70 -7.38
C LEU A 125 3.10 -9.13 -8.75
N PRO A 126 3.69 -7.92 -8.77
CA PRO A 126 4.14 -7.32 -10.02
C PRO A 126 5.32 -8.06 -10.62
N GLU A 127 5.26 -8.24 -11.94
CA GLU A 127 6.40 -8.61 -12.77
C GLU A 127 7.52 -7.55 -12.67
N ARG A 128 8.73 -7.94 -13.10
CA ARG A 128 9.82 -6.99 -13.32
C ARG A 128 9.41 -5.90 -14.29
N GLY A 129 9.97 -4.71 -14.07
CA GLY A 129 9.65 -3.51 -14.84
C GLY A 129 8.27 -2.90 -14.55
N ARG A 130 7.44 -3.52 -13.70
CA ARG A 130 6.07 -3.06 -13.45
C ARG A 130 5.84 -2.53 -12.04
N ILE A 131 4.81 -1.69 -11.94
CA ILE A 131 4.20 -1.24 -10.71
C ILE A 131 2.94 -2.06 -10.46
N GLY A 132 2.92 -2.82 -9.36
CA GLY A 132 1.74 -3.49 -8.85
C GLY A 132 1.07 -2.63 -7.78
N ILE A 133 -0.24 -2.47 -7.85
CA ILE A 133 -1.03 -1.70 -6.90
C ILE A 133 -2.05 -2.62 -6.26
N PHE A 134 -1.92 -2.82 -4.96
CA PHE A 134 -2.85 -3.56 -4.14
C PHE A 134 -3.83 -2.60 -3.48
N ASN A 135 -5.06 -2.57 -3.99
CA ASN A 135 -6.19 -1.90 -3.38
C ASN A 135 -6.86 -2.86 -2.38
N ARG A 136 -6.59 -2.66 -1.08
CA ARG A 136 -6.57 -3.73 -0.06
C ARG A 136 -5.47 -4.76 -0.37
N SER A 137 -5.16 -5.64 0.57
CA SER A 137 -4.01 -6.55 0.46
C SER A 137 -4.10 -7.67 1.49
N TYR A 138 -3.04 -8.46 1.62
CA TYR A 138 -2.85 -9.42 2.71
C TYR A 138 -2.93 -8.80 4.12
N TYR A 139 -2.87 -7.48 4.27
CA TYR A 139 -3.14 -6.82 5.55
C TYR A 139 -4.58 -6.99 6.04
N GLU A 140 -5.55 -7.32 5.17
CA GLU A 140 -6.92 -7.65 5.59
C GLU A 140 -6.94 -8.83 6.60
N GLU A 141 -5.97 -9.75 6.50
CA GLU A 141 -5.83 -10.93 7.36
C GLU A 141 -5.45 -10.62 8.81
N VAL A 142 -5.03 -9.38 9.09
CA VAL A 142 -4.73 -8.85 10.43
C VAL A 142 -5.56 -7.62 10.78
N LEU A 143 -6.49 -7.23 9.88
CA LEU A 143 -7.43 -6.13 10.04
C LEU A 143 -8.86 -6.69 10.17
N ILE A 144 -9.57 -6.87 9.04
CA ILE A 144 -10.96 -7.32 9.05
C ILE A 144 -11.11 -8.70 9.69
N VAL A 145 -10.21 -9.63 9.41
CA VAL A 145 -10.27 -11.00 9.97
C VAL A 145 -10.07 -11.02 11.49
N ARG A 146 -9.37 -10.00 12.03
CA ARG A 146 -9.20 -9.84 13.48
C ARG A 146 -10.45 -9.31 14.17
N VAL A 147 -11.29 -8.57 13.45
CA VAL A 147 -12.56 -8.03 13.96
C VAL A 147 -13.70 -9.03 13.74
N HIS A 148 -13.64 -9.79 12.65
CA HIS A 148 -14.67 -10.69 12.15
C HIS A 148 -14.17 -12.14 12.10
N GLU A 149 -14.27 -12.83 13.24
CA GLU A 149 -13.77 -14.21 13.39
C GLU A 149 -14.42 -15.21 12.42
N GLU A 150 -15.63 -14.94 11.94
CA GLU A 150 -16.30 -15.78 10.94
C GLU A 150 -15.50 -15.90 9.64
N ILE A 151 -14.71 -14.88 9.29
CA ILE A 151 -13.85 -14.91 8.11
C ILE A 151 -12.71 -15.90 8.33
N LEU A 152 -12.11 -15.90 9.52
CA LEU A 152 -11.04 -16.84 9.87
C LEU A 152 -11.57 -18.28 9.87
N ARG A 153 -12.77 -18.51 10.41
CA ARG A 153 -13.41 -19.84 10.43
C ARG A 153 -13.73 -20.35 9.02
N ALA A 154 -13.98 -19.45 8.07
CA ALA A 154 -14.25 -19.82 6.68
C ALA A 154 -13.00 -20.30 5.91
N GLN A 155 -11.79 -20.08 6.42
CA GLN A 155 -10.53 -20.48 5.77
C GLN A 155 -10.17 -21.96 5.94
N LYS A 156 -11.06 -22.76 6.57
CA LYS A 156 -10.92 -24.23 6.71
C LYS A 156 -9.57 -24.68 7.29
N LEU A 157 -8.95 -23.83 8.11
CA LEU A 157 -7.68 -24.15 8.76
C LEU A 157 -7.88 -25.27 9.79
N PRO A 158 -6.92 -26.20 9.92
CA PRO A 158 -6.93 -27.16 11.03
C PRO A 158 -7.01 -26.43 12.38
N PRO A 159 -7.82 -26.90 13.35
CA PRO A 159 -8.00 -26.22 14.63
C PRO A 159 -6.68 -25.93 15.38
N GLU A 160 -5.69 -26.81 15.27
CA GLU A 160 -4.36 -26.66 15.85
C GLU A 160 -3.55 -25.49 15.28
N CYS A 161 -3.88 -25.04 14.06
CA CYS A 161 -3.27 -23.88 13.41
C CYS A 161 -3.92 -22.56 13.85
N VAL A 162 -5.07 -22.60 14.54
CA VAL A 162 -5.82 -21.41 14.98
C VAL A 162 -5.65 -21.23 16.50
N GLY A 163 -4.46 -20.80 16.89
CA GLY A 163 -4.12 -20.52 18.28
C GLY A 163 -4.34 -19.07 18.71
N LYS A 164 -4.16 -18.79 20.01
CA LYS A 164 -4.21 -17.44 20.60
C LYS A 164 -3.25 -16.43 19.93
N ASN A 165 -2.19 -16.94 19.28
CA ASN A 165 -1.13 -16.15 18.67
C ASN A 165 -1.28 -16.04 17.14
N VAL A 166 -2.41 -16.46 16.55
CA VAL A 166 -2.58 -16.51 15.09
C VAL A 166 -2.31 -15.17 14.39
N PHE A 167 -2.72 -14.05 14.98
CA PHE A 167 -2.48 -12.73 14.41
C PHE A 167 -1.04 -12.26 14.57
N ASP A 168 -0.38 -12.61 15.67
CA ASP A 168 1.05 -12.31 15.87
C ASP A 168 1.92 -13.12 14.91
N GLN A 169 1.53 -14.37 14.63
CA GLN A 169 2.13 -15.21 13.60
C GLN A 169 1.96 -14.57 12.22
N ARG A 170 0.74 -14.19 11.83
CA ARG A 170 0.48 -13.52 10.54
C ARG A 170 1.27 -12.22 10.37
N LEU A 171 1.39 -11.41 11.42
CA LEU A 171 2.21 -10.19 11.38
C LEU A 171 3.70 -10.51 11.11
N ARG A 172 4.24 -11.57 11.74
CA ARG A 172 5.59 -12.06 11.45
C ARG A 172 5.72 -12.59 10.02
N ASP A 173 4.73 -13.34 9.54
CA ASP A 173 4.73 -13.90 8.19
C ASP A 173 4.69 -12.78 7.13
N ILE A 174 3.87 -11.75 7.34
CA ILE A 174 3.84 -10.55 6.49
C ILE A 174 5.21 -9.87 6.45
N ALA A 175 5.84 -9.66 7.62
CA ALA A 175 7.15 -9.03 7.69
C ALA A 175 8.23 -9.86 6.96
N ALA A 176 8.22 -11.18 7.16
CA ALA A 176 9.14 -12.10 6.48
C ALA A 176 8.89 -12.15 4.96
N PHE A 177 7.63 -12.11 4.54
CA PHE A 177 7.24 -12.08 3.13
C PHE A 177 7.73 -10.81 2.44
N GLU A 178 7.54 -9.64 3.06
CA GLU A 178 7.99 -8.36 2.50
C GLU A 178 9.53 -8.26 2.44
N ASP A 179 10.23 -8.78 3.44
CA ASP A 179 11.70 -8.91 3.40
C ASP A 179 12.15 -9.84 2.26
N PHE A 180 11.48 -10.99 2.11
CA PHE A 180 11.71 -11.90 0.99
C PHE A 180 11.52 -11.20 -0.36
N LEU A 181 10.45 -10.42 -0.53
CA LEU A 181 10.21 -9.63 -1.74
C LEU A 181 11.32 -8.60 -1.98
N GLY A 182 11.75 -7.89 -0.93
CA GLY A 182 12.82 -6.89 -0.99
C GLY A 182 14.16 -7.49 -1.46
N ARG A 183 14.55 -8.63 -0.89
CA ARG A 183 15.75 -9.38 -1.31
C ARG A 183 15.66 -9.89 -2.74
N ASN A 184 14.45 -10.14 -3.22
CA ASN A 184 14.16 -10.52 -4.59
C ASN A 184 13.75 -9.31 -5.44
N GLY A 185 14.25 -8.09 -5.17
CA GLY A 185 14.15 -6.97 -6.11
C GLY A 185 12.78 -6.29 -6.23
N THR A 186 11.82 -6.64 -5.39
CA THR A 186 10.52 -5.97 -5.31
C THR A 186 10.54 -4.96 -4.17
N THR A 187 10.40 -3.68 -4.48
CA THR A 187 10.29 -2.63 -3.44
C THR A 187 8.83 -2.55 -3.00
N VAL A 188 8.57 -2.63 -1.69
CA VAL A 188 7.21 -2.55 -1.14
C VAL A 188 7.01 -1.21 -0.44
N LEU A 189 6.02 -0.42 -0.87
CA LEU A 189 5.59 0.82 -0.23
C LEU A 189 4.15 0.69 0.25
N LYS A 190 3.89 1.09 1.49
CA LYS A 190 2.62 0.85 2.18
C LYS A 190 2.02 2.17 2.63
N PHE A 191 0.77 2.40 2.25
CA PHE A 191 0.05 3.63 2.52
C PHE A 191 -1.23 3.29 3.29
N PHE A 192 -1.36 3.88 4.48
CA PHE A 192 -2.61 3.89 5.22
C PHE A 192 -3.27 5.27 5.08
N LEU A 193 -4.41 5.33 4.40
CA LEU A 193 -5.16 6.58 4.25
C LEU A 193 -5.98 6.80 5.52
N HIS A 194 -5.44 7.64 6.41
CA HIS A 194 -6.05 7.93 7.70
C HIS A 194 -7.12 9.01 7.56
N VAL A 195 -8.39 8.59 7.62
CA VAL A 195 -9.55 9.48 7.55
C VAL A 195 -10.25 9.51 8.90
N SER A 196 -10.71 10.70 9.32
CA SER A 196 -11.41 10.85 10.60
C SER A 196 -12.77 10.16 10.58
N ARG A 197 -13.25 9.72 11.76
CA ARG A 197 -14.62 9.16 11.88
C ARG A 197 -15.71 10.15 11.45
N LYS A 198 -15.46 11.46 11.57
CA LYS A 198 -16.41 12.50 11.15
C LYS A 198 -16.53 12.55 9.64
N GLU A 199 -15.42 12.44 8.93
CA GLU A 199 -15.35 12.46 7.47
C GLU A 199 -15.86 11.15 6.84
N GLN A 200 -15.84 10.06 7.59
CA GLN A 200 -16.36 8.75 7.16
C GLN A 200 -17.90 8.64 7.22
N LYS A 201 -18.57 9.54 7.96
CA LYS A 201 -20.03 9.54 8.14
C LYS A 201 -20.72 10.32 7.04
#